data_AF-A0A8B8F2B7-F1
#
_entry.id   AF-A0A8B8F2B7-F1
#
_cell.length_a   1.000
_cell.length_b   1.000
_cell.length_c   1.000
_cell.angle_alpha   90.00
_cell.angle_beta   90.00
_cell.angle_gamma   90.00
#
_symmetry.space_group_name_H-M   'P 1'
#
loop_
_entity.id
_entity.type
_entity.pdbx_description
1 polymer ?
#
loop_
_entity_poly.entity_id
_entity_poly.type
_entity_poly.pdbx_seq_one_letter_code
_entity_poly.pdbx_strand_id
1 'polypeptide(L)'
;MYGHPTADIKLEMTNISDLVSDIIFNKYKIRDPYYWPEKISNSFREYCTQKGPEFFQNKNDDFKQSARLYDHKRLFTASMFKRTLPNGEIGDRKWVMYSIKQGSIYCFMCKLFSSRLNSLFVSKGFDNWKKYEKLS
;
A
#
# COMPACT_ATOMS: atom_id res chain seq x y z
N MET A 1 -21.42 29.46 -52.88
CA MET A 1 -20.83 29.84 -51.58
C MET A 1 -21.00 28.67 -50.64
N TYR A 2 -19.97 27.84 -50.47
CA TYR A 2 -20.00 26.70 -49.57
C TYR A 2 -19.64 27.19 -48.16
N GLY A 3 -20.60 27.15 -47.24
CA GLY A 3 -20.34 27.35 -45.82
C GLY A 3 -19.83 26.05 -45.21
N HIS A 4 -18.59 26.04 -44.74
CA HIS A 4 -18.07 24.98 -43.88
C HIS A 4 -18.77 25.05 -42.52
N PRO A 5 -19.20 23.91 -41.92
CA PRO A 5 -19.50 23.85 -40.50
C PRO A 5 -18.17 23.84 -39.75
N THR A 6 -17.91 24.88 -38.95
CA THR A 6 -16.89 24.82 -37.90
C THR A 6 -17.33 23.77 -36.90
N ALA A 7 -16.59 22.67 -36.83
CA ALA A 7 -16.72 21.70 -35.76
C ALA A 7 -16.29 22.40 -34.46
N ASP A 8 -17.27 22.80 -33.65
CA ASP A 8 -17.04 23.18 -32.27
C ASP A 8 -16.49 21.95 -31.55
N ILE A 9 -15.16 21.92 -31.38
CA ILE A 9 -14.51 21.04 -30.44
C ILE A 9 -14.98 21.48 -29.05
N LYS A 10 -16.03 20.83 -28.53
CA LYS A 10 -16.37 20.86 -27.12
C LYS A 10 -15.18 20.26 -26.36
N LEU A 11 -14.26 21.12 -25.94
CA LEU A 11 -13.35 20.81 -24.84
C LEU A 11 -14.24 20.59 -23.62
N GLU A 12 -14.48 19.33 -23.26
CA GLU A 12 -15.11 19.00 -21.99
C GLU A 12 -14.23 19.57 -20.86
N MET A 13 -14.72 20.64 -20.25
CA MET A 13 -14.11 21.24 -19.07
C MET A 13 -14.29 20.28 -17.90
N THR A 14 -13.32 19.39 -17.72
CA THR A 14 -13.23 18.52 -16.54
C THR A 14 -13.21 19.39 -15.30
N ASN A 15 -14.15 19.17 -14.38
CA ASN A 15 -14.30 19.98 -13.19
C ASN A 15 -13.04 19.84 -12.30
N ILE A 16 -12.45 20.98 -11.93
CA ILE A 16 -11.25 21.03 -11.09
C ILE A 16 -11.47 20.30 -9.76
N SER A 17 -12.68 20.32 -9.18
CA SER A 17 -12.98 19.58 -7.95
C SER A 17 -12.86 18.07 -8.11
N ASP A 18 -13.27 17.56 -9.26
CA ASP A 18 -13.27 16.13 -9.56
C ASP A 18 -11.83 15.68 -9.83
N LEU A 19 -11.07 16.49 -10.57
CA LEU A 19 -9.63 16.28 -10.76
C LEU A 19 -8.86 16.28 -9.44
N VAL A 20 -9.13 17.23 -8.53
CA VAL A 20 -8.49 17.29 -7.21
C VAL A 20 -8.86 16.07 -6.37
N SER A 21 -10.14 15.66 -6.40
CA SER A 21 -10.61 14.47 -5.68
C SER A 21 -9.94 13.20 -6.20
N ASP A 22 -9.81 13.05 -7.52
CA ASP A 22 -9.14 11.92 -8.16
C ASP A 22 -7.64 11.92 -7.88
N ILE A 23 -6.97 13.07 -7.89
CA ILE A 23 -5.55 13.19 -7.52
C ILE A 23 -5.36 12.77 -6.07
N ILE A 24 -6.21 13.25 -5.16
CA ILE A 24 -6.16 12.90 -3.73
C ILE A 24 -6.45 11.40 -3.55
N PHE A 25 -7.47 10.86 -4.21
CA PHE A 25 -7.85 9.45 -4.15
C PHE A 25 -6.74 8.54 -4.69
N ASN A 26 -6.12 8.91 -5.81
CA ASN A 26 -4.97 8.20 -6.37
C ASN A 26 -3.75 8.30 -5.45
N LYS A 27 -3.54 9.44 -4.81
CA LYS A 27 -2.51 9.62 -3.78
C LYS A 27 -2.77 8.76 -2.54
N TYR A 28 -4.02 8.50 -2.15
CA TYR A 28 -4.31 7.56 -1.07
C TYR A 28 -4.13 6.11 -1.51
N LYS A 29 -4.55 5.77 -2.74
CA LYS A 29 -4.33 4.44 -3.32
C LYS A 29 -2.84 4.08 -3.36
N ILE A 30 -1.96 5.00 -3.74
CA ILE A 30 -0.52 4.69 -3.83
C ILE A 30 0.12 4.42 -2.46
N ARG A 31 -0.47 4.92 -1.35
CA ARG A 31 0.02 4.64 0.00
C ARG A 31 -0.37 3.25 0.50
N ASP A 32 -1.45 2.68 -0.01
CA ASP A 32 -1.88 1.34 0.35
C ASP A 32 -1.23 0.32 -0.61
N PRO A 33 -0.38 -0.58 -0.10
CA PRO A 33 0.34 -1.53 -0.94
C PRO A 33 -0.57 -2.48 -1.72
N TYR A 34 -1.82 -2.66 -1.32
CA TYR A 34 -2.78 -3.46 -2.07
C TYR A 34 -3.01 -2.93 -3.50
N TYR A 35 -3.00 -1.61 -3.70
CA TYR A 35 -3.24 -1.01 -5.01
C TYR A 35 -1.98 -0.85 -5.87
N TRP A 36 -0.82 -1.29 -5.39
CA TRP A 36 0.39 -1.21 -6.18
C TRP A 36 0.30 -2.11 -7.42
N PRO A 37 0.91 -1.73 -8.55
CA PRO A 37 0.91 -2.55 -9.76
C PRO A 37 1.44 -3.96 -9.48
N GLU A 38 0.82 -4.98 -10.09
CA GLU A 38 1.32 -6.35 -10.02
C GLU A 38 2.70 -6.47 -10.69
N LYS A 39 2.88 -5.78 -11.83
CA LYS A 39 4.17 -5.60 -12.50
C LYS A 39 4.74 -4.23 -12.15
N ILE A 40 5.77 -4.21 -11.33
CA ILE A 40 6.45 -2.98 -10.91
C ILE A 40 7.37 -2.45 -12.02
N SER A 41 7.03 -1.29 -12.58
CA SER A 41 7.89 -0.57 -13.51
C SER A 41 9.10 0.06 -12.81
N ASN A 42 10.14 0.40 -13.57
CA ASN A 42 11.31 1.11 -13.04
C ASN A 42 10.93 2.48 -12.45
N SER A 43 10.06 3.25 -13.12
CA SER A 43 9.60 4.55 -12.64
C SER A 43 8.83 4.45 -11.31
N PHE A 44 7.97 3.44 -11.15
CA PHE A 44 7.26 3.22 -9.89
C PHE A 44 8.22 2.81 -8.76
N ARG A 45 9.20 1.95 -9.09
CA ARG A 45 10.24 1.53 -8.15
C ARG A 45 11.10 2.70 -7.67
N GLU A 46 11.52 3.57 -8.58
CA GLU A 46 12.27 4.79 -8.26
C GLU A 46 11.45 5.72 -7.36
N TYR A 47 10.19 5.96 -7.70
CA TYR A 47 9.26 6.75 -6.88
C TYR A 47 9.16 6.20 -5.45
N CYS A 48 8.90 4.90 -5.29
CA CYS A 48 8.80 4.27 -3.98
C CYS A 48 10.12 4.35 -3.21
N THR A 49 11.26 4.14 -3.89
CA THR A 49 12.60 4.20 -3.29
C THR A 49 12.91 5.60 -2.78
N GLN A 50 12.60 6.65 -3.56
CA GLN A 50 12.78 8.05 -3.15
C GLN A 50 11.93 8.44 -1.94
N LYS A 51 10.70 7.91 -1.84
CA LYS A 51 9.83 8.15 -0.68
C LYS A 51 10.24 7.36 0.56
N GLY A 52 10.84 6.19 0.35
CA GLY A 52 11.25 5.27 1.41
C GLY A 52 10.08 4.51 2.04
N PRO A 53 10.37 3.42 2.77
CA PRO A 53 9.34 2.51 3.27
C PRO A 53 8.46 3.14 4.37
N GLU A 54 9.02 4.05 5.18
CA GLU A 54 8.31 4.75 6.27
C GLU A 54 7.07 5.50 5.76
N PHE A 55 7.13 6.04 4.53
CA PHE A 55 6.03 6.74 3.89
C PHE A 55 4.80 5.83 3.63
N PHE A 56 5.03 4.53 3.43
CA PHE A 56 4.01 3.53 3.04
C PHE A 56 3.61 2.59 4.20
N GLN A 57 4.11 2.80 5.42
CA GLN A 57 3.85 1.86 6.52
C GLN A 57 2.38 1.81 6.94
N ASN A 58 1.67 2.94 6.84
CA ASN A 58 0.31 3.12 7.38
C ASN A 58 0.19 2.72 8.86
N LYS A 59 1.26 2.97 9.63
CA LYS A 59 1.39 2.57 11.05
C LYS A 59 0.52 3.35 12.05
N ASN A 60 -0.14 4.41 11.60
CA ASN A 60 -1.00 5.27 12.42
C ASN A 60 -2.50 5.01 12.17
N ASP A 61 -2.84 3.94 11.43
CA ASP A 61 -4.21 3.54 11.19
C ASP A 61 -4.87 2.91 12.44
N ASP A 62 -6.19 2.71 12.43
CA ASP A 62 -6.91 2.06 13.54
C ASP A 62 -6.89 0.52 13.48
N PHE A 63 -6.41 -0.04 12.36
CA PHE A 63 -6.24 -1.45 12.08
C PHE A 63 -7.53 -2.28 12.15
N LYS A 64 -8.72 -1.69 12.15
CA LYS A 64 -9.99 -2.44 12.28
C LYS A 64 -10.16 -3.48 11.18
N GLN A 65 -9.69 -3.15 9.97
CA GLN A 65 -9.73 -4.04 8.80
C GLN A 65 -8.85 -5.28 8.96
N SER A 66 -7.89 -5.25 9.89
CA SER A 66 -7.05 -6.41 10.19
C SER A 66 -7.75 -7.48 11.01
N ALA A 67 -8.97 -7.27 11.51
CA ALA A 67 -9.63 -8.26 12.34
C ALA A 67 -9.71 -9.63 11.65
N ARG A 68 -9.27 -10.67 12.37
CA ARG A 68 -9.39 -12.08 11.97
C ARG A 68 -9.96 -12.88 13.14
N LEU A 69 -10.90 -13.77 12.83
CA LEU A 69 -11.46 -14.69 13.81
C LEU A 69 -10.66 -16.00 13.79
N TYR A 70 -10.14 -16.38 14.96
CA TYR A 70 -9.52 -17.67 15.17
C TYR A 70 -10.19 -18.39 16.36
N ASP A 71 -9.42 -18.79 17.36
CA ASP A 71 -9.87 -19.14 18.72
C ASP A 71 -10.48 -17.93 19.44
N HIS A 72 -9.97 -16.73 19.16
CA HIS A 72 -10.56 -15.45 19.53
C HIS A 72 -10.29 -14.43 18.41
N LYS A 73 -10.96 -13.27 18.49
CA LYS A 73 -10.71 -12.16 17.57
C LYS A 73 -9.30 -11.61 17.80
N ARG A 74 -8.48 -11.60 16.76
CA ARG A 74 -7.13 -11.03 16.77
C ARG A 74 -7.04 -9.90 15.74
N LEU A 75 -6.27 -8.88 16.06
CA LEU A 75 -5.99 -7.75 15.18
C LEU A 75 -4.49 -7.57 15.02
N PHE A 76 -4.10 -7.02 13.89
CA PHE A 76 -2.82 -6.37 13.75
C PHE A 76 -2.81 -5.10 14.61
N THR A 77 -1.67 -4.79 15.21
CA THR A 77 -1.52 -3.63 16.11
C THR A 77 -0.20 -2.94 15.86
N ALA A 78 -0.06 -1.69 16.34
CA ALA A 78 1.16 -0.90 16.17
C ALA A 78 2.42 -1.61 16.71
N SER A 79 2.30 -2.48 17.73
CA SER A 79 3.43 -3.25 18.27
C SER A 79 4.02 -4.23 17.24
N MET A 80 3.23 -4.67 16.25
CA MET A 80 3.71 -5.56 15.19
C MET A 80 4.60 -4.84 14.16
N PHE A 81 4.71 -3.51 14.19
CA PHE A 81 5.78 -2.78 13.50
C PHE A 81 7.10 -2.79 14.26
N LYS A 82 7.16 -3.34 15.47
CA LYS A 82 8.36 -3.40 16.30
C LYS A 82 8.82 -4.83 16.51
N ARG A 83 10.13 -5.04 16.53
CA ARG A 83 10.74 -6.34 16.85
C ARG A 83 11.71 -6.20 18.02
N THR A 84 11.76 -7.21 18.85
CA THR A 84 12.82 -7.35 19.84
C THR A 84 14.03 -7.97 19.14
N LEU A 85 15.17 -7.30 19.24
CA LEU A 85 16.46 -7.75 18.72
C LEU A 85 17.07 -8.80 19.67
N PRO A 86 18.06 -9.60 19.22
CA PRO A 86 18.70 -10.61 20.07
C PRO A 86 19.34 -10.04 21.34
N ASN A 87 19.77 -8.78 21.31
CA ASN A 87 20.31 -8.05 22.47
C ASN A 87 19.22 -7.50 23.42
N GLY A 88 17.94 -7.78 23.15
CA GLY A 88 16.80 -7.31 23.95
C GLY A 88 16.28 -5.92 23.58
N GLU A 89 16.97 -5.18 22.71
CA GLU A 89 16.52 -3.85 22.26
C GLU A 89 15.30 -3.94 21.34
N ILE A 90 14.47 -2.90 21.34
CA ILE A 90 13.31 -2.80 20.45
C ILE A 90 13.70 -2.00 19.20
N GLY A 91 13.62 -2.64 18.03
CA GLY A 91 13.85 -2.01 16.74
C GLY A 91 12.60 -1.96 15.87
N ASP A 92 12.56 -1.02 14.92
CA ASP A 92 11.44 -0.90 13.97
C ASP A 92 11.57 -1.85 12.78
N ARG A 93 10.48 -2.53 12.43
CA ARG A 93 10.29 -3.23 11.16
C ARG A 93 9.95 -2.23 10.06
N LYS A 94 10.96 -1.45 9.63
CA LYS A 94 10.79 -0.40 8.63
C LYS A 94 10.17 -0.89 7.32
N TRP A 95 10.39 -2.14 6.95
CA TRP A 95 9.91 -2.74 5.70
C TRP A 95 8.44 -3.19 5.71
N VAL A 96 7.75 -3.21 6.86
CA VAL A 96 6.35 -3.62 6.96
C VAL A 96 5.43 -2.49 6.49
N MET A 97 4.51 -2.78 5.59
CA MET A 97 3.46 -1.87 5.14
C MET A 97 2.09 -2.46 5.42
N TYR A 98 1.22 -1.74 6.14
CA TYR A 98 -0.16 -2.15 6.36
C TYR A 98 -1.05 -1.72 5.18
N SER A 99 -1.83 -2.66 4.66
CA SER A 99 -2.92 -2.38 3.74
C SER A 99 -4.22 -2.22 4.53
N ILE A 100 -4.81 -1.03 4.47
CA ILE A 100 -6.12 -0.76 5.07
C ILE A 100 -7.19 -1.49 4.25
N LYS A 101 -7.06 -1.48 2.92
CA LYS A 101 -8.01 -2.13 2.02
C LYS A 101 -8.10 -3.64 2.28
N GLN A 102 -6.96 -4.32 2.41
CA GLN A 102 -6.92 -5.78 2.58
C GLN A 102 -6.91 -6.21 4.05
N GLY A 103 -6.58 -5.29 4.96
CA GLY A 103 -6.38 -5.62 6.37
C GLY A 103 -5.22 -6.61 6.58
N SER A 104 -4.19 -6.51 5.75
CA SER A 104 -3.03 -7.41 5.76
C SER A 104 -1.74 -6.59 5.63
N ILE A 105 -0.59 -7.21 5.88
CA ILE A 105 0.71 -6.54 5.73
C ILE A 105 1.48 -7.04 4.52
N TYR A 106 2.25 -6.14 3.93
CA TYR A 106 3.14 -6.39 2.80
C TYR A 106 4.57 -6.01 3.17
N CYS A 107 5.53 -6.61 2.47
CA CYS A 107 6.95 -6.28 2.62
C CYS A 107 7.36 -5.29 1.51
N PHE A 108 7.83 -4.10 1.88
CA PHE A 108 8.21 -3.02 0.95
C PHE A 108 9.25 -3.49 -0.07
N MET A 109 10.39 -4.01 0.39
CA MET A 109 11.46 -4.46 -0.49
C MET A 109 11.01 -5.65 -1.35
N CYS A 110 10.32 -6.61 -0.74
CA CYS A 110 9.84 -7.79 -1.45
C CYS A 110 8.88 -7.39 -2.58
N LYS A 111 7.97 -6.43 -2.34
CA LYS A 111 6.99 -6.04 -3.35
C LYS A 111 7.62 -5.27 -4.51
N LEU A 112 8.70 -4.53 -4.28
CA LEU A 112 9.42 -3.78 -5.32
C LEU A 112 10.39 -4.64 -6.15
N PHE A 113 11.00 -5.66 -5.54
CA PHE A 113 12.18 -6.33 -6.10
C PHE A 113 12.07 -7.86 -6.18
N SER A 114 11.09 -8.50 -5.55
CA SER A 114 11.00 -9.97 -5.55
C SER A 114 10.61 -10.51 -6.92
N SER A 115 11.34 -11.53 -7.37
CA SER A 115 10.93 -12.40 -8.48
C SER A 115 9.85 -13.40 -8.08
N ARG A 116 9.63 -13.59 -6.77
CA ARG A 116 8.62 -14.50 -6.20
C ARG A 116 7.33 -13.75 -5.88
N LEU A 117 6.58 -13.40 -6.93
CA LEU A 117 5.32 -12.65 -6.83
C LEU A 117 4.26 -13.40 -5.99
N ASN A 118 4.30 -14.73 -6.00
CA ASN A 118 3.36 -15.58 -5.25
C ASN A 118 3.60 -15.64 -3.74
N SER A 119 4.66 -15.00 -3.22
CA SER A 119 4.86 -14.94 -1.76
C SER A 119 3.75 -14.12 -1.09
N LEU A 120 3.33 -14.55 0.10
CA LEU A 120 2.23 -13.91 0.83
C LEU A 120 2.47 -12.42 1.05
N PHE A 121 3.70 -12.02 1.40
CA PHE A 121 4.06 -10.62 1.63
C PHE A 121 4.10 -9.74 0.36
N VAL A 122 3.93 -10.32 -0.83
CA VAL A 122 3.99 -9.63 -2.12
C VAL A 122 2.61 -9.58 -2.79
N SER A 123 1.95 -10.73 -2.96
CA SER A 123 0.69 -10.81 -3.72
C SER A 123 -0.55 -10.54 -2.86
N LYS A 124 -0.78 -11.36 -1.83
CA LYS A 124 -2.04 -11.36 -1.06
C LYS A 124 -1.99 -10.56 0.25
N GLY A 125 -0.77 -10.23 0.68
CA GLY A 125 -0.49 -9.76 2.03
C GLY A 125 -0.53 -10.90 3.05
N PHE A 126 0.16 -10.69 4.16
CA PHE A 126 0.14 -11.58 5.31
C PHE A 126 -0.90 -11.08 6.33
N ASP A 127 -1.78 -11.97 6.76
CA ASP A 127 -2.80 -11.69 7.77
C ASP A 127 -2.93 -12.76 8.85
N ASN A 128 -1.95 -13.67 8.92
CA ASN A 128 -1.95 -14.74 9.91
C ASN A 128 -1.37 -14.26 11.24
N TRP A 129 -2.17 -13.54 12.04
CA TRP A 129 -1.73 -12.95 13.30
C TRP A 129 -1.34 -13.95 14.37
N LYS A 130 -1.68 -15.24 14.22
CA LYS A 130 -1.17 -16.30 15.10
C LYS A 130 0.31 -16.59 14.89
N LYS A 131 0.87 -16.20 13.75
CA LYS A 131 2.25 -16.46 13.34
C LYS A 131 3.04 -15.18 13.14
N TYR A 132 2.65 -14.09 13.82
CA TYR A 132 3.26 -12.77 13.62
C TYR A 132 4.73 -12.73 14.08
N GLU A 133 5.14 -13.62 14.98
CA GLU A 133 6.54 -13.81 15.39
C GLU A 133 7.42 -14.29 14.24
N LYS A 134 6.84 -14.88 13.19
CA LYS A 134 7.54 -15.24 11.95
C LYS A 134 7.81 -14.05 11.03
N LEU A 135 7.40 -12.85 11.42
CA LEU A 135 7.81 -11.59 10.81
C LEU A 135 9.22 -11.23 11.32
N SER A 136 10.22 -12.03 10.95
CA SER A 136 11.63 -11.80 11.29
C SER A 136 12.28 -10.80 10.35
#